data_AF-A0A0R2L3E9-F1
#
_entry.id   AF-A0A0R2L3E9-F1
#
_cell.length_a   1.000
_cell.length_b   1.000
_cell.length_c   1.000
_cell.angle_alpha   90.00
_cell.angle_beta   90.00
_cell.angle_gamma   90.00
#
_symmetry.space_group_name_H-M   'P 1'
#
loop_
_entity.id
_entity.type
_entity.pdbx_description
1 polymer ?
#
loop_
_entity_poly.entity_id
_entity_poly.type
_entity_poly.pdbx_seq_one_letter_code
_entity_poly.pdbx_strand_id
1 'polypeptide(L)'
;MTTSIEAVSTIRAQLHATLADPLVSQSPALVHLLSEQARRFSYPGDYGKMMRHLQGLLARYQLTTDTVPPAVTTLATMLMRQLRGYDMLLNH
;
A
#
# COMPACT_ATOMS: atom_id res chain seq x y z
N MET A 1 -12.61 -11.24 13.15
CA MET A 1 -12.04 -11.35 11.78
C MET A 1 -10.71 -10.61 11.74
N THR A 2 -9.62 -11.32 12.00
CA THR A 2 -8.26 -10.79 11.87
C THR A 2 -7.95 -10.73 10.38
N THR A 3 -7.86 -9.54 9.78
CA THR A 3 -6.79 -9.36 8.77
C THR A 3 -5.55 -9.93 9.44
N SER A 4 -4.98 -11.02 8.92
CA SER A 4 -3.85 -11.67 9.59
C SER A 4 -2.84 -10.56 9.89
N ILE A 5 -2.42 -10.45 11.16
CA ILE A 5 -1.44 -9.45 11.59
C ILE A 5 -0.20 -9.51 10.67
N GLU A 6 0.08 -10.68 10.10
CA GLU A 6 1.12 -10.94 9.11
C GLU A 6 0.88 -10.25 7.76
N ALA A 7 -0.37 -10.16 7.28
CA ALA A 7 -0.68 -9.45 6.04
C ALA A 7 -0.43 -7.95 6.20
N VAL A 8 -0.85 -7.38 7.33
CA VAL A 8 -0.62 -5.96 7.65
C VAL A 8 0.86 -5.68 7.84
N SER A 9 1.60 -6.55 8.54
CA SER A 9 3.04 -6.39 8.71
C SER A 9 3.80 -6.47 7.38
N THR A 10 3.39 -7.37 6.48
CA THR A 10 3.96 -7.52 5.14
C THR A 10 3.72 -6.27 4.29
N ILE A 11 2.50 -5.73 4.28
CA ILE A 11 2.17 -4.48 3.58
C ILE A 11 3.01 -3.32 4.12
N ARG A 12 3.12 -3.22 5.45
CA ARG A 12 3.93 -2.17 6.11
C ARG A 12 5.40 -2.28 5.74
N ALA A 13 5.97 -3.49 5.75
CA ALA A 13 7.35 -3.72 5.35
C ALA A 13 7.58 -3.33 3.89
N GLN A 14 6.69 -3.74 2.98
CA GLN A 14 6.77 -3.36 1.57
C GLN A 14 6.63 -1.86 1.35
N LEU A 15 5.79 -1.19 2.13
CA LEU A 15 5.61 0.25 2.06
C LEU A 15 6.89 1.00 2.45
N HIS A 16 7.57 0.58 3.53
CA HIS A 16 8.88 1.14 3.91
C HIS A 16 9.96 0.83 2.87
N ALA A 17 9.98 -0.37 2.30
CA ALA A 17 10.89 -0.70 1.21
C ALA A 17 10.65 0.19 -0.03
N THR A 18 9.39 0.48 -0.34
CA THR A 18 9.01 1.38 -1.45
C THR A 18 9.45 2.81 -1.18
N LEU A 19 9.35 3.29 0.07
CA LEU A 19 9.85 4.61 0.46
C LEU A 19 11.38 4.72 0.37
N ALA A 20 12.11 3.61 0.53
CA ALA A 20 13.56 3.56 0.40
C ALA A 20 14.05 3.48 -1.06
N ASP A 21 13.14 3.32 -2.03
CA ASP A 21 13.49 3.20 -3.45
C ASP A 21 13.99 4.56 -4.02
N PRO A 22 15.16 4.60 -4.68
CA PRO A 22 15.73 5.83 -5.23
C PRO A 22 14.88 6.53 -6.33
N LEU A 23 14.01 5.79 -7.01
CA LEU A 23 13.09 6.37 -8.00
C LEU A 23 11.86 6.96 -7.33
N VAL A 24 11.46 6.41 -6.18
CA VAL A 24 10.37 6.98 -5.38
C VAL A 24 10.81 8.30 -4.75
N SER A 25 12.06 8.38 -4.25
CA SER A 25 12.60 9.61 -3.66
C SER A 25 12.69 10.79 -4.62
N GLN A 26 12.72 10.53 -5.94
CA GLN A 26 12.68 11.55 -6.99
C GLN A 26 11.29 12.18 -7.18
N SER A 27 10.24 11.62 -6.56
CA SER A 27 8.87 12.14 -6.63
C SER A 27 8.40 12.60 -5.24
N PRO A 28 8.55 13.89 -4.88
CA PRO A 28 8.17 14.40 -3.56
C PRO A 28 6.70 14.15 -3.20
N ALA A 29 5.81 14.24 -4.18
CA ALA A 29 4.38 13.96 -4.00
C ALA A 29 4.12 12.50 -3.63
N LEU A 30 4.82 11.56 -4.29
CA LEU A 30 4.71 10.13 -3.98
C LEU A 30 5.32 9.81 -2.61
N VAL A 31 6.48 10.38 -2.29
CA VAL A 31 7.12 10.22 -0.96
C VAL A 31 6.17 10.70 0.14
N HIS A 32 5.57 11.88 -0.03
CA HIS A 32 4.63 12.44 0.95
C HIS A 32 3.43 11.51 1.17
N LEU A 33 2.81 11.06 0.08
CA LEU A 33 1.67 10.16 0.10
C LEU A 33 2.02 8.83 0.81
N LEU A 34 3.11 8.18 0.41
CA LEU A 34 3.53 6.90 0.98
C LEU A 34 3.93 7.04 2.47
N SER A 35 4.56 8.15 2.84
CA SER A 35 4.94 8.43 4.23
C SER A 35 3.74 8.65 5.13
N GLU A 36 2.71 9.36 4.64
CA GLU A 36 1.45 9.53 5.37
C GLU A 36 0.76 8.18 5.60
N GLN A 37 0.72 7.32 4.56
CA GLN A 37 0.15 5.99 4.71
C GLN A 37 0.99 5.13 5.67
N ALA A 38 2.32 5.21 5.65
CA ALA A 38 3.18 4.47 6.57
C ALA A 38 2.93 4.87 8.02
N ARG A 39 2.72 6.16 8.26
CA ARG A 39 2.31 6.67 9.56
C ARG A 39 0.95 6.12 9.98
N ARG A 40 -0.04 6.11 9.09
CA ARG A 40 -1.37 5.53 9.36
C ARG A 40 -1.28 4.04 9.73
N PHE A 41 -0.50 3.26 8.99
CA PHE A 41 -0.25 1.83 9.27
C PHE A 41 0.52 1.55 10.57
N SER A 42 1.06 2.59 11.23
CA SER A 42 1.72 2.47 12.53
C SER A 42 0.75 2.45 13.70
N TYR A 43 -0.51 2.86 13.50
CA TYR A 43 -1.54 2.86 14.53
C TYR A 43 -2.54 1.71 14.31
N PRO A 44 -3.11 1.12 15.39
CA PRO A 44 -4.21 0.18 15.28
C PRO A 44 -5.43 0.84 14.60
N GLY A 45 -6.09 0.12 13.69
CA GLY A 45 -7.25 0.63 12.99
C GLY A 45 -7.91 -0.41 12.08
N ASP A 46 -8.87 0.06 11.27
CA ASP A 46 -9.50 -0.74 10.24
C ASP A 46 -8.54 -0.92 9.05
N TYR A 47 -7.68 -1.93 9.17
CA TYR A 47 -6.65 -2.22 8.17
C TYR A 47 -7.22 -2.52 6.79
N GLY A 48 -8.43 -3.10 6.71
CA GLY A 48 -9.13 -3.31 5.45
C GLY A 48 -9.40 -2.00 4.73
N LYS A 49 -9.98 -1.01 5.43
CA LYS A 49 -10.18 0.34 4.87
C LYS A 49 -8.86 1.03 4.51
N MET A 50 -7.85 0.92 5.36
CA MET A 50 -6.54 1.54 5.12
C MET A 50 -5.85 0.96 3.88
N MET A 51 -5.88 -0.36 3.70
CA MET A 51 -5.35 -1.03 2.51
C MET A 51 -6.12 -0.63 1.24
N ARG A 52 -7.45 -0.58 1.27
CA ARG A 52 -8.26 -0.11 0.12
C ARG A 52 -7.97 1.35 -0.22
N HIS A 53 -7.80 2.20 0.79
CA HIS A 53 -7.45 3.60 0.60
C HIS A 53 -6.08 3.74 -0.07
N LEU A 54 -5.05 3.03 0.42
CA LEU A 54 -3.73 3.02 -0.20
C LEU A 54 -3.78 2.47 -1.64
N GLN A 55 -4.54 1.40 -1.91
CA GLN A 55 -4.74 0.89 -3.26
C GLN A 55 -5.32 1.96 -4.20
N GLY A 56 -6.35 2.70 -3.76
CA GLY A 56 -6.96 3.77 -4.55
C GLY A 56 -6.00 4.91 -4.85
N LEU A 57 -5.16 5.29 -3.88
CA LEU A 57 -4.13 6.30 -4.05
C LEU A 57 -3.06 5.88 -5.07
N LEU A 58 -2.59 4.63 -4.98
CA LEU A 58 -1.60 4.10 -5.93
C LEU A 58 -2.17 3.96 -7.34
N ALA A 59 -3.41 3.48 -7.48
CA ALA A 59 -4.08 3.40 -8.76
C ALA A 59 -4.23 4.79 -9.41
N ARG A 60 -4.61 5.80 -8.63
CA ARG A 60 -4.67 7.18 -9.11
C ARG A 60 -3.30 7.69 -9.55
N TYR A 61 -2.26 7.45 -8.76
CA TYR A 61 -0.89 7.85 -9.10
C TYR A 61 -0.47 7.24 -10.45
N GLN A 62 -0.68 5.94 -10.63
CA GLN A 62 -0.38 5.20 -11.87
C GLN A 62 -1.12 5.73 -13.11
N LEU A 63 -2.33 6.28 -12.94
CA LEU A 63 -3.09 6.88 -14.04
C LEU A 63 -2.63 8.30 -14.39
N THR A 64 -1.92 8.97 -13.48
CA THR A 64 -1.53 10.39 -13.61
C THR A 64 -0.07 10.61 -13.97
N THR A 65 0.76 9.57 -13.96
CA THR A 65 2.20 9.65 -14.24
C THR A 65 2.55 8.82 -15.46
N ASP A 66 3.46 9.32 -16.29
CA ASP A 66 3.98 8.56 -17.44
C ASP A 66 4.98 7.48 -17.01
N THR A 67 5.60 7.64 -15.84
CA THR A 67 6.58 6.70 -15.28
C THR A 67 6.20 6.31 -13.87
N VAL A 68 6.04 5.00 -13.65
CA VAL A 68 5.73 4.41 -12.34
C VAL A 68 6.95 3.63 -11.85
N PRO A 69 7.52 3.93 -10.67
CA PRO A 69 8.61 3.15 -10.12
C PRO A 69 8.22 1.68 -9.91
N PRO A 70 9.10 0.70 -10.24
CA PRO A 70 8.80 -0.73 -10.07
C PRO A 70 8.39 -1.12 -8.64
N ALA A 71 8.95 -0.45 -7.63
CA ALA A 71 8.57 -0.67 -6.23
C ALA A 71 7.10 -0.30 -5.96
N VAL A 72 6.58 0.75 -6.60
CA VAL A 72 5.16 1.15 -6.49
C VAL A 72 4.24 0.12 -7.13
N THR A 73 4.61 -0.41 -8.30
CA THR A 73 3.86 -1.47 -8.98
C THR A 73 3.85 -2.77 -8.15
N THR A 74 4.98 -3.11 -7.52
CA THR A 74 5.10 -4.25 -6.61
C THR A 74 4.17 -4.08 -5.40
N LEU A 75 4.21 -2.91 -4.75
CA LEU A 75 3.34 -2.58 -3.63
C LEU A 75 1.85 -2.67 -4.01
N ALA A 76 1.46 -2.09 -5.15
CA ALA A 76 0.08 -2.13 -5.64
C ALA A 76 -0.40 -3.57 -5.91
N THR A 77 0.47 -4.42 -6.48
CA THR A 77 0.17 -5.83 -6.74
C THR A 77 -0.02 -6.62 -5.44
N MET A 78 0.85 -6.39 -4.46
CA MET A 78 0.74 -7.02 -3.14
C MET A 78 -0.54 -6.59 -2.42
N LEU A 79 -0.89 -5.30 -2.43
CA LEU A 79 -2.15 -4.78 -1.89
C LEU A 79 -3.36 -5.46 -2.50
N MET A 80 -3.40 -5.59 -3.84
CA MET A 80 -4.51 -6.27 -4.53
C MET A 80 -4.65 -7.73 -4.11
N ARG A 81 -3.54 -8.46 -3.96
CA ARG A 81 -3.58 -9.87 -3.51
C ARG A 81 -4.10 -9.98 -2.09
N GLN A 82 -3.62 -9.14 -1.18
CA GLN A 82 -4.04 -9.16 0.23
C GLN A 82 -5.52 -8.76 0.40
N LEU A 83 -5.99 -7.76 -0.35
CA LEU A 83 -7.39 -7.34 -0.32
C LEU A 83 -8.33 -8.41 -0.89
N ARG A 84 -7.95 -9.08 -1.98
CA ARG A 84 -8.73 -10.22 -2.50
C ARG A 84 -8.81 -11.37 -1.50
N GLY A 85 -7.70 -11.71 -0.84
CA GLY A 85 -7.69 -12.72 0.22
C GLY A 85 -8.60 -12.33 1.39
N TYR A 86 -8.59 -11.05 1.77
CA TYR A 86 -9.47 -10.53 2.81
C TYR A 86 -10.95 -10.57 2.42
N ASP A 87 -11.30 -10.15 1.19
CA ASP A 87 -12.69 -10.17 0.72
C ASP A 87 -13.23 -11.62 0.60
N MET A 88 -12.40 -12.59 0.20
CA MET A 88 -12.78 -14.01 0.20
C MET A 88 -13.08 -14.54 1.61
N LEU A 89 -12.32 -14.10 2.62
CA LEU A 89 -12.54 -14.50 4.02
C LEU A 89 -13.76 -13.84 4.67
N LEU A 90 -14.20 -12.68 4.15
CA LEU A 90 -15.39 -11.98 4.63
C LEU A 90 -16.70 -12.50 4.01
N ASN A 91 -16.62 -13.10 2.82
CA ASN A 91 -17.78 -13.64 2.08
C ASN A 91 -18.17 -15.07 2.49
N HIS A 92 -17.61 -15.60 3.58
CA HIS A 92 -17.90 -16.91 4.17
C HIS A 92 -18.41 -16.75 5.61
#